data_AF-A0A1Z4GKZ9-F1
#
_entry.id   AF-A0A1Z4GKZ9-F1
#
_cell.length_a   1.000
_cell.length_b   1.000
_cell.length_c   1.000
_cell.angle_alpha   90.00
_cell.angle_beta   90.00
_cell.angle_gamma   90.00
#
_symmetry.space_group_name_H-M   'P 1'
#
loop_
_entity.id
_entity.type
_entity.pdbx_description
1 polymer ?
#
loop_
_entity_poly.entity_id
_entity_poly.type
_entity_poly.pdbx_seq_one_letter_code
_entity_poly.pdbx_strand_id
1 'polypeptide(L)'
;MTRYCQNNSTQPILRTISCYLSGREEALRKAWEETAQVNTPLIVDLIKAVPEQPEFETHKETGTITKKKIKELRQSLTQDSDRTYSSADSLVKEVYASWLKLYQTRKIQKEGKEYFLKNILKSDAELVEKSNCELHTIRCKAKEILSQVEEFIDKINNSELQITQTRSAKKKNNQNNNSINTILNKLFSKKINKSVKQSLNYTLYEIHRESSDSLTQCAVAYLIKNGNKVNEAEENLVQLNKRRAAKEVEIKRLETQIQNTRLPNGRDITGAKSSQAFNNLINQVPNDDEEFAEWTATFLKKISNLPYPINYLYGDLTWYKNEK
;
A
#
# COMPACT_ATOMS: atom_id res chain seq x y z
N MET A 1 -25.30 33.30 2.33
CA MET A 1 -25.87 32.03 1.82
C MET A 1 -24.82 30.94 1.92
N THR A 2 -24.79 30.25 3.06
CA THR A 2 -23.75 29.28 3.41
C THR A 2 -24.32 27.88 3.18
N ARG A 3 -23.79 27.14 2.20
CA ARG A 3 -24.19 25.75 1.94
C ARG A 3 -23.40 24.83 2.86
N TYR A 4 -24.09 24.23 3.82
CA TYR A 4 -23.60 23.06 4.56
C TYR A 4 -23.63 21.85 3.63
N CYS A 5 -22.47 21.29 3.30
CA CYS A 5 -22.36 19.96 2.73
C CYS A 5 -22.49 18.93 3.88
N GLN A 6 -23.65 18.28 3.96
CA GLN A 6 -23.82 17.07 4.77
C GLN A 6 -23.04 15.92 4.11
N ASN A 7 -21.84 15.65 4.62
CA ASN A 7 -21.15 14.41 4.33
C ASN A 7 -21.80 13.30 5.17
N ASN A 8 -22.64 12.49 4.54
CA ASN A 8 -23.07 11.21 5.09
C ASN A 8 -21.88 10.24 5.10
N SER A 9 -21.01 10.41 6.10
CA SER A 9 -20.00 9.42 6.46
C SER A 9 -20.73 8.28 7.15
N THR A 10 -21.09 7.25 6.40
CA THR A 10 -21.40 5.93 6.98
C THR A 10 -20.10 5.35 7.52
N GLN A 11 -19.67 5.83 8.69
CA GLN A 11 -18.62 5.17 9.43
C GLN A 11 -19.10 3.75 9.75
N PRO A 12 -18.26 2.72 9.55
CA PRO A 12 -18.62 1.37 9.94
C PRO A 12 -18.90 1.38 11.45
N ILE A 13 -20.08 0.94 11.85
CA ILE A 13 -20.41 0.73 13.25
C ILE A 13 -19.54 -0.42 13.73
N LEU A 14 -18.41 -0.10 14.36
CA LEU A 14 -17.55 -1.06 15.03
C LEU A 14 -18.28 -1.56 16.27
N ARG A 15 -18.77 -2.80 16.22
CA ARG A 15 -19.36 -3.47 17.38
C ARG A 15 -18.30 -4.35 18.03
N THR A 16 -17.87 -3.98 19.22
CA THR A 16 -17.05 -4.86 20.06
C THR A 16 -17.96 -5.89 20.70
N ILE A 17 -17.72 -7.17 20.40
CA ILE A 17 -18.40 -8.29 21.05
C ILE A 17 -17.47 -8.80 22.15
N SER A 18 -17.93 -8.75 23.39
CA SER A 18 -17.27 -9.40 24.53
C SER A 18 -17.82 -10.82 24.67
N CYS A 19 -16.96 -11.81 24.52
CA CYS A 19 -17.28 -13.22 24.75
C CYS A 19 -16.46 -13.74 25.93
N TYR A 20 -17.07 -14.59 26.76
CA TYR A 20 -16.35 -15.35 27.78
C TYR A 20 -16.05 -16.74 27.26
N LEU A 21 -14.82 -17.19 27.47
CA LEU A 21 -14.44 -18.57 27.29
C LEU A 21 -14.80 -19.32 28.57
N SER A 22 -15.70 -20.28 28.48
CA SER A 22 -16.09 -21.11 29.62
C SER A 22 -15.64 -22.55 29.41
N GLY A 23 -15.33 -23.22 30.50
CA GLY A 23 -14.85 -24.59 30.53
C GLY A 23 -14.46 -25.00 31.94
N ARG A 24 -14.03 -26.25 32.12
CA ARG A 24 -13.45 -26.70 33.39
C ARG A 24 -12.18 -25.89 33.70
N GLU A 25 -11.93 -25.60 34.98
CA GLU A 25 -10.77 -24.82 35.40
C GLU A 25 -9.46 -25.40 34.84
N GLU A 26 -9.30 -26.72 34.89
CA GLU A 26 -8.13 -27.42 34.33
C GLU A 26 -7.96 -27.18 32.82
N ALA A 27 -9.06 -27.17 32.07
CA ALA A 27 -9.04 -26.93 30.62
C ALA A 27 -8.70 -25.46 30.31
N LEU A 28 -9.25 -24.51 31.08
CA LEU A 28 -8.92 -23.09 30.96
C LEU A 28 -7.47 -22.81 31.33
N ARG A 29 -6.96 -23.43 32.42
CA ARG A 29 -5.56 -23.31 32.84
C ARG A 29 -4.62 -23.85 31.76
N LYS A 30 -4.91 -25.04 31.22
CA LYS A 30 -4.11 -25.63 30.13
C LYS A 30 -4.13 -24.76 28.87
N ALA A 31 -5.30 -24.24 28.48
CA ALA A 31 -5.40 -23.34 27.33
C ALA A 31 -4.62 -22.03 27.56
N TRP A 32 -4.63 -21.50 28.78
CA TRP A 32 -3.81 -20.35 29.15
C TRP A 32 -2.31 -20.66 29.07
N GLU A 33 -1.87 -21.78 29.63
CA GLU A 33 -0.47 -22.24 29.55
C GLU A 33 -0.03 -22.41 28.09
N GLU A 34 -0.83 -23.06 27.24
CA GLU A 34 -0.55 -23.21 25.81
C GLU A 34 -0.46 -21.86 25.08
N THR A 35 -1.37 -20.92 25.35
CA THR A 35 -1.36 -19.60 24.70
C THR A 35 -0.20 -18.71 25.18
N ALA A 36 0.06 -18.66 26.48
CA ALA A 36 1.02 -17.77 27.10
C ALA A 36 2.44 -18.32 27.10
N GLN A 37 2.64 -19.59 27.41
CA GLN A 37 3.99 -20.17 27.57
C GLN A 37 4.53 -20.79 26.28
N VAL A 38 3.66 -21.19 25.35
CA VAL A 38 4.09 -21.88 24.12
C VAL A 38 3.83 -21.04 22.87
N ASN A 39 2.56 -20.72 22.58
CA ASN A 39 2.18 -20.07 21.33
C ASN A 39 2.70 -18.63 21.21
N THR A 40 2.59 -17.83 22.28
CA THR A 40 3.02 -16.43 22.25
C THR A 40 4.53 -16.28 22.08
N PRO A 41 5.39 -16.97 22.85
CA PRO A 41 6.83 -16.96 22.62
C PRO A 41 7.19 -17.40 21.19
N LEU A 42 6.58 -18.47 20.71
CA LEU A 42 6.82 -18.94 19.34
C LEU A 42 6.47 -17.89 18.27
N ILE A 43 5.34 -17.19 18.41
CA ILE A 43 4.97 -16.09 17.51
C ILE A 43 6.02 -14.97 17.57
N VAL A 44 6.48 -14.61 18.76
CA VAL A 44 7.51 -13.58 18.95
C VAL A 44 8.81 -13.98 18.25
N ASP A 45 9.22 -15.23 18.37
CA ASP A 45 10.45 -15.75 17.76
C ASP A 45 10.31 -15.86 16.24
N LEU A 46 9.16 -16.33 15.73
CA LEU A 46 8.87 -16.33 14.30
C LEU A 46 8.88 -14.92 13.70
N ILE A 47 8.31 -13.93 14.42
CA ILE A 47 8.35 -12.53 13.98
C ILE A 47 9.80 -12.02 13.88
N LYS A 48 10.71 -12.46 14.74
CA LYS A 48 12.13 -12.08 14.65
C LYS A 48 12.88 -12.83 13.55
N ALA A 49 12.56 -14.11 13.34
CA ALA A 49 13.27 -14.97 12.39
C ALA A 49 12.92 -14.72 10.92
N VAL A 50 11.70 -14.24 10.62
CA VAL A 50 11.28 -13.92 9.24
C VAL A 50 12.20 -12.91 8.53
N PRO A 51 12.58 -11.76 9.12
CA PRO A 51 13.45 -10.79 8.45
C PRO A 51 14.91 -11.25 8.32
N GLU A 52 15.34 -12.25 9.10
CA GLU A 52 16.69 -12.81 9.04
C GLU A 52 16.88 -13.75 7.84
N GLN A 53 15.80 -14.08 7.11
CA GLN A 53 15.89 -14.96 5.95
C GLN A 53 16.51 -14.24 4.74
N PRO A 54 17.38 -14.92 3.96
CA PRO A 54 18.02 -14.32 2.80
C PRO A 54 17.01 -13.90 1.72
N GLU A 55 15.87 -14.59 1.62
CA GLU A 55 14.82 -14.23 0.66
C GLU A 55 13.90 -13.10 1.15
N PHE A 56 14.08 -12.59 2.37
CA PHE A 56 13.17 -11.60 2.94
C PHE A 56 13.08 -10.32 2.10
N GLU A 57 14.20 -9.81 1.59
CA GLU A 57 14.19 -8.63 0.72
C GLU A 57 13.44 -8.90 -0.60
N THR A 58 13.57 -10.09 -1.19
CA THR A 58 12.76 -10.50 -2.35
C THR A 58 11.27 -10.56 -2.01
N HIS A 59 10.93 -11.03 -0.80
CA HIS A 59 9.55 -11.05 -0.31
C HIS A 59 8.99 -9.66 -0.02
N LYS A 60 9.84 -8.74 0.42
CA LYS A 60 9.53 -7.33 0.63
C LYS A 60 9.22 -6.62 -0.68
N GLU A 61 9.96 -6.95 -1.72
CA GLU A 61 9.71 -6.46 -3.09
C GLU A 61 8.42 -7.04 -3.69
N THR A 62 8.24 -8.35 -3.62
CA THR A 62 7.03 -9.01 -4.14
C THR A 62 5.76 -8.78 -3.29
N GLY A 63 5.92 -8.42 -2.01
CA GLY A 63 4.85 -8.10 -1.08
C GLY A 63 4.12 -9.28 -0.48
N THR A 64 4.64 -10.49 -0.64
CA THR A 64 3.96 -11.71 -0.17
C THR A 64 4.92 -12.67 0.51
N ILE A 65 4.52 -13.14 1.69
CA ILE A 65 5.13 -14.25 2.40
C ILE A 65 4.10 -15.38 2.50
N THR A 66 4.51 -16.60 2.12
CA THR A 66 3.62 -17.75 2.11
C THR A 66 3.57 -18.43 3.48
N LYS A 67 2.42 -19.02 3.81
CA LYS A 67 2.27 -19.82 5.05
C LYS A 67 3.27 -20.99 5.09
N LYS A 68 3.59 -21.56 3.92
CA LYS A 68 4.55 -22.66 3.79
C LYS A 68 5.93 -22.27 4.30
N LYS A 69 6.43 -21.09 3.93
CA LYS A 69 7.73 -20.57 4.40
C LYS A 69 7.73 -20.33 5.91
N ILE A 70 6.68 -19.75 6.46
CA ILE A 70 6.56 -19.57 7.92
C ILE A 70 6.55 -20.92 8.63
N LYS A 71 5.86 -21.92 8.07
CA LYS A 71 5.86 -23.28 8.62
C LYS A 71 7.25 -23.94 8.58
N GLU A 72 8.01 -23.74 7.50
CA GLU A 72 9.40 -24.22 7.38
C GLU A 72 10.30 -23.56 8.45
N LEU A 73 10.16 -22.25 8.66
CA LEU A 73 10.86 -21.53 9.74
C LEU A 73 10.45 -22.00 11.13
N ARG A 74 9.18 -22.31 11.33
CA ARG A 74 8.72 -22.88 12.60
C ARG A 74 9.36 -24.23 12.86
N GLN A 75 9.46 -25.09 11.85
CA GLN A 75 10.05 -26.41 11.98
C GLN A 75 11.53 -26.38 12.36
N SER A 76 12.27 -25.31 12.04
CA SER A 76 13.64 -25.14 12.51
C SER A 76 13.73 -24.61 13.96
N LEU A 77 12.69 -23.94 14.45
CA LEU A 77 12.63 -23.38 15.81
C LEU A 77 12.01 -24.33 16.85
N THR A 78 11.16 -25.26 16.43
CA THR A 78 10.46 -26.21 17.33
C THR A 78 10.71 -27.65 16.91
N GLN A 79 11.07 -28.52 17.87
CA GLN A 79 11.17 -29.97 17.64
C GLN A 79 9.80 -30.64 17.44
N ASP A 80 8.71 -29.99 17.86
CA ASP A 80 7.36 -30.57 17.82
C ASP A 80 6.57 -30.23 16.55
N SER A 81 6.03 -31.28 15.92
CA SER A 81 5.27 -31.23 14.67
C SER A 81 3.79 -30.83 14.83
N ASP A 82 3.41 -30.27 15.98
CA ASP A 82 2.03 -30.32 16.45
C ASP A 82 1.05 -29.34 15.76
N ARG A 83 -0.25 -29.69 15.80
CA ARG A 83 -1.33 -28.99 15.06
C ARG A 83 -1.72 -27.64 15.67
N THR A 84 -1.44 -27.44 16.96
CA THR A 84 -1.67 -26.21 17.76
C THR A 84 -0.97 -24.97 17.17
N TYR A 85 0.15 -25.19 16.47
CA TYR A 85 0.98 -24.13 15.91
C TYR A 85 0.50 -23.53 14.58
N SER A 86 -0.52 -24.12 13.95
CA SER A 86 -1.12 -23.55 12.73
C SER A 86 -1.68 -22.13 12.97
N SER A 87 -2.05 -21.83 14.23
CA SER A 87 -2.50 -20.51 14.66
C SER A 87 -1.37 -19.48 14.63
N ALA A 88 -0.18 -19.82 15.15
CA ALA A 88 1.04 -19.01 15.03
C ALA A 88 1.41 -18.73 13.57
N ASP A 89 1.45 -19.78 12.73
CA ASP A 89 1.79 -19.65 11.31
C ASP A 89 0.85 -18.66 10.59
N SER A 90 -0.46 -18.75 10.86
CA SER A 90 -1.47 -17.87 10.27
C SER A 90 -1.32 -16.44 10.76
N LEU A 91 -1.12 -16.23 12.06
CA LEU A 91 -1.00 -14.89 12.63
C LEU A 91 0.25 -14.17 12.10
N VAL A 92 1.41 -14.84 12.10
CA VAL A 92 2.66 -14.27 11.58
C VAL A 92 2.50 -13.90 10.10
N LYS A 93 1.82 -14.74 9.31
CA LYS A 93 1.50 -14.44 7.91
C LYS A 93 0.67 -13.16 7.80
N GLU A 94 -0.38 -12.99 8.60
CA GLU A 94 -1.25 -11.82 8.55
C GLU A 94 -0.53 -10.54 8.98
N VAL A 95 0.30 -10.64 10.02
CA VAL A 95 1.16 -9.54 10.51
C VAL A 95 2.07 -9.06 9.38
N TYR A 96 2.80 -9.98 8.73
CA TYR A 96 3.67 -9.61 7.62
C TYR A 96 2.90 -9.19 6.37
N ALA A 97 1.77 -9.82 6.04
CA ALA A 97 0.95 -9.38 4.91
C ALA A 97 0.48 -7.93 5.08
N SER A 98 0.09 -7.54 6.30
CA SER A 98 -0.31 -6.18 6.63
C SER A 98 0.87 -5.20 6.52
N TRP A 99 2.03 -5.58 7.08
CA TRP A 99 3.24 -4.78 7.04
C TRP A 99 3.76 -4.59 5.60
N LEU A 100 3.85 -5.67 4.82
CA LEU A 100 4.28 -5.67 3.42
C LEU A 100 3.37 -4.81 2.55
N LYS A 101 2.04 -4.90 2.75
CA LYS A 101 1.08 -4.05 2.04
C LYS A 101 1.31 -2.58 2.33
N LEU A 102 1.59 -2.20 3.58
CA LEU A 102 1.91 -0.82 3.95
C LEU A 102 3.22 -0.36 3.31
N TYR A 103 4.27 -1.19 3.37
CA TYR A 103 5.56 -0.92 2.73
C TYR A 103 5.39 -0.68 1.22
N GLN A 104 4.76 -1.62 0.51
CA GLN A 104 4.52 -1.51 -0.93
C GLN A 104 3.69 -0.30 -1.29
N THR A 105 2.64 0.00 -0.51
CA THR A 105 1.81 1.18 -0.75
C THR A 105 2.64 2.45 -0.66
N ARG A 106 3.49 2.58 0.36
CA ARG A 106 4.39 3.74 0.52
C ARG A 106 5.43 3.80 -0.59
N LYS A 107 6.01 2.66 -0.97
CA LYS A 107 6.98 2.56 -2.07
C LYS A 107 6.36 3.02 -3.40
N ILE A 108 5.20 2.49 -3.76
CA ILE A 108 4.47 2.89 -4.98
C ILE A 108 4.10 4.39 -4.93
N GLN A 109 3.68 4.90 -3.77
CA GLN A 109 3.41 6.33 -3.60
C GLN A 109 4.66 7.19 -3.81
N LYS A 110 5.80 6.75 -3.28
CA LYS A 110 7.09 7.42 -3.46
C LYS A 110 7.47 7.44 -4.93
N GLU A 111 7.53 6.29 -5.57
CA GLU A 111 7.88 6.13 -6.99
C GLU A 111 6.95 6.94 -7.90
N GLY A 112 5.65 6.96 -7.61
CA GLY A 112 4.67 7.77 -8.35
C GLY A 112 4.94 9.27 -8.22
N LYS A 113 5.31 9.75 -7.03
CA LYS A 113 5.67 11.16 -6.80
C LYS A 113 7.01 11.51 -7.44
N GLU A 114 8.01 10.65 -7.36
CA GLU A 114 9.30 10.84 -8.03
C GLU A 114 9.12 10.88 -9.55
N TYR A 115 8.32 9.98 -10.10
CA TYR A 115 7.97 9.98 -11.50
C TYR A 115 7.29 11.28 -11.90
N PHE A 116 6.30 11.73 -11.13
CA PHE A 116 5.62 13.00 -11.35
C PHE A 116 6.60 14.18 -11.34
N LEU A 117 7.49 14.26 -10.35
CA LEU A 117 8.47 15.33 -10.22
C LEU A 117 9.45 15.35 -11.39
N LYS A 118 10.03 14.19 -11.76
CA LYS A 118 11.08 14.08 -12.79
C LYS A 118 10.55 14.20 -14.21
N ASN A 119 9.40 13.59 -14.49
CA ASN A 119 8.90 13.42 -15.86
C ASN A 119 7.74 14.35 -16.22
N ILE A 120 6.91 14.73 -15.26
CA ILE A 120 5.67 15.48 -15.52
C ILE A 120 5.80 16.96 -15.15
N LEU A 121 6.38 17.28 -13.99
CA LEU A 121 6.46 18.65 -13.46
C LEU A 121 7.60 19.47 -14.09
N LYS A 122 7.66 19.45 -15.42
CA LYS A 122 8.62 20.22 -16.23
C LYS A 122 8.07 21.61 -16.57
N SER A 123 8.94 22.61 -16.61
CA SER A 123 8.57 23.97 -17.05
C SER A 123 8.19 23.96 -18.55
N ASP A 124 7.47 24.98 -19.00
CA ASP A 124 7.11 25.10 -20.42
C ASP A 124 8.38 25.21 -21.29
N ALA A 125 9.43 25.87 -20.79
CA ALA A 125 10.73 25.92 -21.46
C ALA A 125 11.41 24.53 -21.56
N GLU A 126 11.41 23.75 -20.47
CA GLU A 126 11.97 22.39 -20.46
C GLU A 126 11.18 21.43 -21.39
N LEU A 127 9.87 21.65 -21.57
CA LEU A 127 9.04 20.87 -22.49
C LEU A 127 9.31 21.23 -23.96
N VAL A 128 9.47 22.52 -24.26
CA VAL A 128 9.87 23.01 -25.59
C VAL A 128 11.24 22.44 -25.98
N GLU A 129 12.22 22.54 -25.07
CA GLU A 129 13.55 21.97 -25.29
C GLU A 129 13.52 20.45 -25.54
N LYS A 130 12.76 19.70 -24.73
CA LYS A 130 12.69 18.23 -24.89
C LYS A 130 12.03 17.79 -26.20
N SER A 131 11.03 18.54 -26.66
CA SER A 131 10.26 18.21 -27.86
C SER A 131 10.86 18.79 -29.15
N ASN A 132 11.79 19.75 -29.04
CA ASN A 132 12.24 20.59 -30.17
C ASN A 132 11.07 21.23 -30.94
N CYS A 133 9.97 21.50 -30.25
CA CYS A 133 8.75 22.06 -30.82
C CYS A 133 8.32 23.31 -30.06
N GLU A 134 7.67 24.24 -30.74
CA GLU A 134 7.10 25.42 -30.10
C GLU A 134 6.00 25.05 -29.09
N LEU A 135 5.86 25.87 -28.06
CA LEU A 135 4.85 25.68 -27.01
C LEU A 135 3.43 25.60 -27.58
N HIS A 136 3.14 26.37 -28.64
CA HIS A 136 1.86 26.32 -29.32
C HIS A 136 1.56 24.94 -29.89
N THR A 137 2.53 24.29 -30.51
CA THR A 137 2.40 22.92 -31.04
C THR A 137 2.12 21.91 -29.93
N ILE A 138 2.81 22.04 -28.79
CA ILE A 138 2.57 21.21 -27.60
C ILE A 138 1.13 21.39 -27.10
N ARG A 139 0.64 22.63 -27.03
CA ARG A 139 -0.74 22.95 -26.60
C ARG A 139 -1.78 22.40 -27.58
N CYS A 140 -1.56 22.53 -28.88
CA CYS A 140 -2.44 21.96 -29.90
C CYS A 140 -2.50 20.44 -29.80
N LYS A 141 -1.34 19.78 -29.64
CA LYS A 141 -1.29 18.33 -29.44
C LYS A 141 -1.96 17.90 -28.14
N ALA A 142 -1.81 18.68 -27.07
CA ALA A 142 -2.49 18.45 -25.80
C ALA A 142 -4.02 18.52 -25.93
N LYS A 143 -4.55 19.51 -26.68
CA LYS A 143 -6.00 19.59 -26.98
C LYS A 143 -6.47 18.34 -27.74
N GLU A 144 -5.73 17.94 -28.79
CA GLU A 144 -6.05 16.75 -29.58
C GLU A 144 -6.09 15.47 -28.71
N ILE A 145 -5.08 15.26 -27.86
CA ILE A 145 -5.00 14.10 -26.97
C ILE A 145 -6.14 14.10 -25.96
N LEU A 146 -6.44 15.25 -25.35
CA LEU A 146 -7.49 15.35 -24.35
C LEU A 146 -8.85 14.93 -24.93
N SER A 147 -9.20 15.45 -26.12
CA SER A 147 -10.44 15.07 -26.81
C SER A 147 -10.49 13.57 -27.15
N GLN A 148 -9.38 12.99 -27.65
CA GLN A 148 -9.31 11.56 -27.95
C GLN A 148 -9.53 10.69 -26.69
N VAL A 149 -8.96 11.10 -25.56
CA VAL A 149 -9.08 10.34 -24.30
C VAL A 149 -10.46 10.50 -23.67
N GLU A 150 -11.04 11.70 -23.71
CA GLU A 150 -12.42 11.93 -23.23
C GLU A 150 -13.43 11.10 -24.03
N GLU A 151 -13.36 11.14 -25.37
CA GLU A 151 -14.19 10.30 -26.22
C GLU A 151 -14.02 8.80 -25.93
N PHE A 152 -12.79 8.36 -25.66
CA PHE A 152 -12.49 6.97 -25.34
C PHE A 152 -13.11 6.55 -24.00
N ILE A 153 -13.01 7.41 -22.99
CA ILE A 153 -13.60 7.15 -21.66
C ILE A 153 -15.12 7.15 -21.73
N ASP A 154 -15.72 8.06 -22.51
CA ASP A 154 -17.16 8.09 -22.72
C ASP A 154 -17.65 6.83 -23.44
N LYS A 155 -16.93 6.38 -24.48
CA LYS A 155 -17.22 5.10 -25.15
C LYS A 155 -17.17 3.94 -24.17
N ILE A 156 -16.17 3.91 -23.27
CA ILE A 156 -16.02 2.86 -22.26
C ILE A 156 -17.15 2.90 -21.21
N ASN A 157 -17.51 4.08 -20.72
CA ASN A 157 -18.48 4.22 -19.63
C ASN A 157 -19.91 4.05 -20.13
N ASN A 158 -20.20 4.46 -21.37
CA ASN A 158 -21.54 4.33 -21.97
C ASN A 158 -21.79 2.93 -22.56
N SER A 159 -20.75 2.16 -22.87
CA SER A 159 -20.88 0.77 -23.33
C SER A 159 -21.18 -0.25 -22.21
N GLU A 160 -21.23 0.18 -20.93
CA GLU A 160 -21.70 -0.65 -19.81
C GLU A 160 -23.21 -0.98 -19.87
N LEU A 161 -23.96 -0.56 -20.91
CA LEU A 161 -25.37 -0.94 -21.11
C LEU A 161 -25.65 -1.96 -22.24
N GLN A 162 -24.67 -2.40 -23.05
CA GLN A 162 -24.93 -3.45 -24.06
C GLN A 162 -23.69 -4.31 -24.36
N ILE A 163 -23.43 -5.32 -23.52
CA ILE A 163 -22.61 -6.48 -23.94
C ILE A 163 -23.29 -7.78 -23.48
N THR A 164 -24.40 -8.10 -24.12
CA THR A 164 -24.71 -9.49 -24.46
C THR A 164 -24.70 -9.58 -25.97
N GLN A 165 -23.78 -10.40 -26.51
CA GLN A 165 -23.67 -10.79 -27.93
C GLN A 165 -23.19 -9.65 -28.84
N THR A 166 -21.96 -9.69 -29.34
CA THR A 166 -21.68 -10.41 -30.59
C THR A 166 -20.16 -10.60 -30.77
N ARG A 167 -19.73 -11.87 -30.74
CA ARG A 167 -18.46 -12.29 -31.34
C ARG A 167 -18.65 -12.41 -32.85
N SER A 168 -18.63 -11.31 -33.58
CA SER A 168 -18.36 -11.31 -35.04
C SER A 168 -18.47 -9.91 -35.63
N ALA A 169 -17.62 -9.63 -36.61
CA ALA A 169 -17.66 -8.51 -37.56
C ALA A 169 -17.16 -7.12 -37.07
N LYS A 170 -15.87 -6.84 -37.29
CA LYS A 170 -15.40 -6.06 -38.45
C LYS A 170 -13.91 -5.72 -38.32
N LYS A 171 -13.12 -6.44 -39.10
CA LYS A 171 -11.86 -5.95 -39.65
C LYS A 171 -12.22 -4.85 -40.64
N LYS A 172 -12.25 -3.59 -40.20
CA LYS A 172 -12.22 -2.42 -41.08
C LYS A 172 -10.91 -1.70 -40.81
N ASN A 173 -9.96 -1.93 -41.72
CA ASN A 173 -8.75 -1.14 -41.87
C ASN A 173 -9.15 0.33 -41.94
N ASN A 174 -8.72 1.12 -40.97
CA ASN A 174 -8.48 2.53 -41.19
C ASN A 174 -7.05 2.81 -40.75
N GLN A 175 -6.15 2.90 -41.74
CA GLN A 175 -4.78 3.31 -41.57
C GLN A 175 -4.77 4.79 -41.20
N ASN A 176 -4.94 5.09 -39.91
CA ASN A 176 -4.38 6.29 -39.31
C ASN A 176 -3.54 5.80 -38.13
N ASN A 177 -2.25 5.64 -38.40
CA ASN A 177 -1.23 5.19 -37.44
C ASN A 177 -0.95 6.28 -36.41
N ASN A 178 -1.94 6.66 -35.61
CA ASN A 178 -1.69 7.45 -34.41
C ASN A 178 -1.26 6.48 -33.30
N SER A 179 0.00 6.59 -32.87
CA SER A 179 0.58 5.81 -31.76
C SER A 179 -0.34 5.76 -30.53
N ILE A 180 -1.06 6.85 -30.26
CA ILE A 180 -2.03 6.97 -29.17
C ILE A 180 -3.20 5.99 -29.32
N ASN A 181 -3.78 5.83 -30.51
CA ASN A 181 -4.90 4.90 -30.72
C ASN A 181 -4.50 3.45 -30.46
N THR A 182 -3.25 3.08 -30.78
CA THR A 182 -2.70 1.76 -30.45
C THR A 182 -2.62 1.55 -28.95
N ILE A 183 -2.15 2.56 -28.20
CA ILE A 183 -2.09 2.53 -26.73
C ILE A 183 -3.50 2.44 -26.13
N LEU A 184 -4.45 3.25 -26.62
CA LEU A 184 -5.86 3.22 -26.16
C LEU A 184 -6.52 1.85 -26.41
N ASN A 185 -6.32 1.26 -27.60
CA ASN A 185 -6.84 -0.08 -27.92
C ASN A 185 -6.25 -1.17 -27.01
N LYS A 186 -4.96 -1.06 -26.69
CA LYS A 186 -4.29 -1.95 -25.72
C LYS A 186 -4.85 -1.78 -24.30
N LEU A 187 -5.17 -0.56 -23.89
CA LEU A 187 -5.83 -0.29 -22.61
C LEU A 187 -7.25 -0.87 -22.57
N PHE A 188 -7.99 -0.76 -23.67
CA PHE A 188 -9.34 -1.31 -23.79
C PHE A 188 -9.35 -2.84 -23.66
N SER A 189 -8.46 -3.54 -24.37
CA SER A 189 -8.35 -5.01 -24.27
C SER A 189 -7.95 -5.48 -22.87
N LYS A 190 -7.11 -4.72 -22.16
CA LYS A 190 -6.75 -4.98 -20.77
C LYS A 190 -7.93 -4.79 -19.81
N LYS A 191 -8.83 -3.81 -20.07
CA LYS A 191 -10.03 -3.55 -19.24
C LYS A 191 -11.08 -4.65 -19.34
N ILE A 192 -11.30 -5.26 -20.51
CA ILE A 192 -12.27 -6.38 -20.65
C ILE A 192 -12.00 -7.48 -19.61
N ASN A 193 -10.74 -7.63 -19.18
CA ASN A 193 -10.33 -8.61 -18.18
C ASN A 193 -10.38 -8.14 -16.71
N LYS A 194 -10.54 -6.82 -16.45
CA LYS A 194 -10.58 -6.21 -15.12
C LYS A 194 -11.62 -5.09 -15.10
N SER A 195 -12.82 -5.39 -14.61
CA SER A 195 -13.92 -4.45 -14.36
C SER A 195 -13.49 -3.28 -13.46
N VAL A 196 -12.95 -2.22 -14.05
CA VAL A 196 -12.51 -1.00 -13.35
C VAL A 196 -12.90 0.23 -14.18
N LYS A 197 -13.56 1.21 -13.55
CA LYS A 197 -13.83 2.52 -14.17
C LYS A 197 -12.51 3.25 -14.41
N GLN A 198 -12.27 3.66 -15.65
CA GLN A 198 -11.00 4.26 -16.03
C GLN A 198 -11.03 5.77 -15.76
N SER A 199 -10.04 6.27 -15.02
CA SER A 199 -9.88 7.69 -14.76
C SER A 199 -9.08 8.34 -15.90
N LEU A 200 -9.48 9.56 -16.30
CA LEU A 200 -8.74 10.40 -17.25
C LEU A 200 -7.25 10.49 -16.90
N ASN A 201 -6.95 10.74 -15.63
CA ASN A 201 -5.57 10.82 -15.14
C ASN A 201 -4.81 9.52 -15.40
N TYR A 202 -5.42 8.36 -15.10
CA TYR A 202 -4.77 7.07 -15.31
C TYR A 202 -4.41 6.86 -16.78
N THR A 203 -5.34 7.14 -17.71
CA THR A 203 -5.08 7.01 -19.14
C THR A 203 -3.96 7.93 -19.61
N LEU A 204 -3.93 9.18 -19.15
CA LEU A 204 -2.86 10.11 -19.49
C LEU A 204 -1.49 9.62 -19.00
N TYR A 205 -1.39 9.12 -17.75
CA TYR A 205 -0.13 8.54 -17.27
C TYR A 205 0.34 7.35 -18.11
N GLU A 206 -0.57 6.48 -18.54
CA GLU A 206 -0.23 5.34 -19.38
C GLU A 206 0.23 5.79 -20.78
N ILE A 207 -0.45 6.77 -21.40
CA ILE A 207 0.00 7.35 -22.68
C ILE A 207 1.40 7.93 -22.54
N HIS A 208 1.67 8.71 -21.49
CA HIS A 208 2.99 9.30 -21.26
C HIS A 208 4.08 8.21 -21.11
N ARG A 209 3.77 7.10 -20.43
CA ARG A 209 4.72 6.00 -20.20
C ARG A 209 4.99 5.17 -21.46
N GLU A 210 3.97 4.92 -22.27
CA GLU A 210 4.05 4.04 -23.43
C GLU A 210 4.40 4.77 -24.74
N SER A 211 4.21 6.10 -24.83
CA SER A 211 4.52 6.84 -26.04
C SER A 211 6.03 7.01 -26.21
N SER A 212 6.56 6.61 -27.37
CA SER A 212 7.94 6.91 -27.77
C SER A 212 8.11 8.32 -28.35
N ASP A 213 7.02 8.96 -28.77
CA ASP A 213 7.03 10.29 -29.35
C ASP A 213 7.23 11.37 -28.28
N SER A 214 8.29 12.17 -28.42
CA SER A 214 8.65 13.22 -27.48
C SER A 214 7.59 14.32 -27.41
N LEU A 215 6.94 14.66 -28.53
CA LEU A 215 5.87 15.64 -28.58
C LEU A 215 4.64 15.16 -27.82
N THR A 216 4.21 13.91 -28.03
CA THR A 216 3.13 13.27 -27.28
C THR A 216 3.44 13.23 -25.78
N GLN A 217 4.65 12.83 -25.38
CA GLN A 217 5.05 12.86 -23.96
C GLN A 217 4.96 14.27 -23.38
N CYS A 218 5.49 15.29 -24.09
CA CYS A 218 5.48 16.66 -23.60
C CYS A 218 4.06 17.23 -23.51
N ALA A 219 3.20 16.95 -24.49
CA ALA A 219 1.80 17.35 -24.50
C ALA A 219 1.03 16.72 -23.33
N VAL A 220 1.26 15.43 -23.04
CA VAL A 220 0.62 14.76 -21.90
C VAL A 220 1.16 15.28 -20.56
N ALA A 221 2.48 15.51 -20.45
CA ALA A 221 3.07 16.12 -19.26
C ALA A 221 2.48 17.51 -19.00
N TYR A 222 2.30 18.32 -20.06
CA TYR A 222 1.64 19.62 -20.00
C TYR A 222 0.20 19.53 -19.47
N LEU A 223 -0.60 18.57 -19.97
CA LEU A 223 -1.96 18.33 -19.47
C LEU A 223 -1.96 17.97 -17.99
N ILE A 224 -1.18 16.97 -17.58
CA ILE A 224 -1.18 16.48 -16.19
C ILE A 224 -0.68 17.57 -15.24
N LYS A 225 0.35 18.35 -15.63
CA LYS A 225 0.85 19.50 -14.86
C LYS A 225 -0.26 20.52 -14.61
N ASN A 226 -1.05 20.84 -15.63
CA ASN A 226 -2.09 21.88 -15.59
C ASN A 226 -3.47 21.37 -15.15
N GLY A 227 -3.56 20.16 -14.59
CA GLY A 227 -4.83 19.62 -14.09
C GLY A 227 -5.80 19.23 -15.21
N ASN A 228 -5.27 18.67 -16.30
CA ASN A 228 -5.97 18.24 -17.51
C ASN A 228 -6.66 19.39 -18.26
N LYS A 229 -6.03 20.57 -18.25
CA LYS A 229 -6.51 21.76 -18.94
C LYS A 229 -5.40 22.35 -19.80
N VAL A 230 -5.80 22.99 -20.89
CA VAL A 230 -4.88 23.75 -21.75
C VAL A 230 -5.07 25.23 -21.47
N ASN A 231 -4.12 25.81 -20.75
CA ASN A 231 -4.09 27.25 -20.48
C ASN A 231 -3.40 27.99 -21.63
N GLU A 232 -3.88 29.19 -21.96
CA GLU A 232 -3.24 30.05 -22.96
C GLU A 232 -2.29 31.08 -22.32
N ALA A 233 -2.50 31.37 -21.03
CA ALA A 233 -1.64 32.23 -20.24
C ALA A 233 -0.21 31.69 -20.11
N GLU A 234 0.72 32.59 -19.81
CA GLU A 234 2.11 32.25 -19.51
C GLU A 234 2.24 31.46 -18.20
N GLU A 235 3.27 30.63 -18.12
CA GLU A 235 3.54 29.79 -16.96
C GLU A 235 3.97 30.62 -15.74
N ASN A 236 3.32 30.38 -14.59
CA ASN A 236 3.76 30.95 -13.33
C ASN A 236 4.90 30.11 -12.72
N LEU A 237 6.14 30.54 -12.97
CA LEU A 237 7.35 29.87 -12.47
C LEU A 237 7.43 29.82 -10.93
N VAL A 238 6.93 30.84 -10.23
CA VAL A 238 6.95 30.87 -8.75
C VAL A 238 6.05 29.77 -8.18
N GLN A 239 4.84 29.60 -8.73
CA GLN A 239 3.93 28.54 -8.32
C GLN A 239 4.48 27.15 -8.66
N LEU A 240 5.12 27.01 -9.83
CA LEU A 240 5.75 25.76 -10.25
C LEU A 240 6.87 25.35 -9.28
N ASN A 241 7.77 26.27 -8.94
CA ASN A 241 8.86 26.02 -8.00
C ASN A 241 8.33 25.68 -6.61
N LYS A 242 7.29 26.37 -6.13
CA LYS A 242 6.62 26.04 -4.88
C LYS A 242 6.05 24.62 -4.90
N ARG A 243 5.45 24.19 -6.03
CA ARG A 243 4.91 22.84 -6.20
C ARG A 243 6.02 21.79 -6.26
N ARG A 244 7.16 22.08 -6.89
CA ARG A 244 8.35 21.21 -6.89
C ARG A 244 8.86 20.98 -5.46
N ALA A 245 9.13 22.06 -4.73
CA ALA A 245 9.59 21.98 -3.34
C ALA A 245 8.61 21.19 -2.45
N ALA A 246 7.30 21.43 -2.59
CA ALA A 246 6.30 20.66 -1.84
C ALA A 246 6.34 19.16 -2.15
N LYS A 247 6.56 18.79 -3.42
CA LYS A 247 6.67 17.38 -3.82
C LYS A 247 7.95 16.73 -3.32
N GLU A 248 9.06 17.45 -3.32
CA GLU A 248 10.32 16.97 -2.74
C GLU A 248 10.18 16.69 -1.24
N VAL A 249 9.52 17.58 -0.50
CA VAL A 249 9.22 17.37 0.94
C VAL A 249 8.34 16.14 1.14
N GLU A 250 7.31 15.94 0.31
CA GLU A 250 6.46 14.74 0.37
C GLU A 250 7.25 13.45 0.08
N ILE A 251 8.17 13.47 -0.89
CA ILE A 251 9.02 12.33 -1.23
C ILE A 251 9.94 12.02 -0.06
N LYS A 252 10.65 13.02 0.49
CA LYS A 252 11.51 12.85 1.67
C LYS A 252 10.73 12.28 2.86
N ARG A 253 9.51 12.77 3.10
CA ARG A 253 8.65 12.23 4.16
C ARG A 253 8.32 10.74 3.93
N LEU A 254 8.02 10.34 2.70
CA LEU A 254 7.76 8.94 2.38
C LEU A 254 9.03 8.09 2.52
N GLU A 255 10.19 8.62 2.13
CA GLU A 255 11.48 7.95 2.33
C GLU A 255 11.75 7.70 3.82
N THR A 256 11.62 8.73 4.65
CA THR A 256 11.74 8.60 6.10
C THR A 256 10.71 7.62 6.64
N GLN A 257 9.46 7.62 6.15
CA GLN A 257 8.46 6.64 6.57
C GLN A 257 8.82 5.22 6.18
N ILE A 258 9.40 5.00 4.99
CA ILE A 258 9.83 3.67 4.54
C ILE A 258 11.01 3.18 5.37
N GLN A 259 12.01 4.03 5.59
CA GLN A 259 13.18 3.72 6.43
C GLN A 259 12.78 3.45 7.89
N ASN A 260 11.89 4.29 8.43
CA ASN A 260 11.40 4.17 9.81
C ASN A 260 10.25 3.18 9.95
N THR A 261 9.87 2.45 8.88
CA THR A 261 8.89 1.37 8.99
C THR A 261 9.52 0.25 9.78
N ARG A 262 9.40 0.32 11.11
CA ARG A 262 9.88 -0.71 12.02
C ARG A 262 9.28 -2.06 11.63
N LEU A 263 10.10 -3.09 11.72
CA LEU A 263 9.63 -4.46 11.55
C LEU A 263 8.51 -4.75 12.55
N PRO A 264 7.60 -5.68 12.23
CA PRO A 264 6.60 -6.11 13.19
C PRO A 264 7.28 -6.56 14.48
N ASN A 265 6.70 -6.17 15.62
CA ASN A 265 7.20 -6.54 16.93
C ASN A 265 6.15 -7.41 17.62
N GLY A 266 6.60 -8.55 18.16
CA GLY A 266 5.76 -9.42 18.98
C GLY A 266 5.37 -8.77 20.31
N ARG A 267 4.33 -9.31 20.95
CA ARG A 267 3.90 -8.92 22.30
C ARG A 267 4.92 -9.37 23.33
N ASP A 268 5.23 -8.48 24.27
CA ASP A 268 5.95 -8.81 25.49
C ASP A 268 4.90 -9.02 26.60
N ILE A 269 4.58 -10.29 26.86
CA ILE A 269 3.63 -10.68 27.92
C ILE A 269 4.30 -10.80 29.29
N THR A 270 5.63 -10.95 29.35
CA THR A 270 6.38 -11.09 30.60
C THR A 270 6.82 -9.73 31.16
N GLY A 271 6.84 -8.69 30.32
CA GLY A 271 7.37 -7.38 30.68
C GLY A 271 8.90 -7.34 30.74
N ALA A 272 9.57 -8.37 30.20
CA ALA A 272 11.02 -8.47 30.24
C ALA A 272 11.70 -7.31 29.51
N LYS A 273 11.14 -6.84 28.39
CA LYS A 273 11.69 -5.70 27.63
C LYS A 273 11.53 -4.39 28.40
N SER A 274 10.38 -4.19 29.04
CA SER A 274 10.16 -3.01 29.89
C SER A 274 11.12 -3.01 31.09
N SER A 275 11.31 -4.17 31.71
CA SER A 275 12.26 -4.36 32.83
C SER A 275 13.71 -4.14 32.40
N GLN A 276 14.10 -4.65 31.23
CA GLN A 276 15.44 -4.44 30.67
C GLN A 276 15.66 -2.96 30.32
N ALA A 277 14.70 -2.30 29.69
CA ALA A 277 14.79 -0.88 29.38
C ALA A 277 14.91 -0.01 30.64
N PHE A 278 14.18 -0.36 31.71
CA PHE A 278 14.32 0.29 33.02
C PHE A 278 15.72 0.09 33.61
N ASN A 279 16.24 -1.15 33.56
CA ASN A 279 17.58 -1.44 34.04
C ASN A 279 18.66 -0.68 33.25
N ASN A 280 18.50 -0.53 31.93
CA ASN A 280 19.39 0.26 31.11
C ASN A 280 19.34 1.75 31.50
N LEU A 281 18.14 2.32 31.70
CA LEU A 281 17.98 3.72 32.13
C LEU A 281 18.63 4.03 33.48
N ILE A 282 18.70 3.04 34.38
CA ILE A 282 19.33 3.22 35.70
C ILE A 282 20.84 3.00 35.63
N ASN A 283 21.30 1.98 34.92
CA ASN A 283 22.66 1.47 35.06
C ASN A 283 23.58 1.78 33.87
N GLN A 284 23.05 2.32 32.77
CA GLN A 284 23.81 2.56 31.54
C GLN A 284 23.63 4.00 31.06
N VAL A 285 24.71 4.55 30.48
CA VAL A 285 24.66 5.82 29.75
C VAL A 285 24.33 5.50 28.29
N PRO A 286 23.25 6.05 27.72
CA PRO A 286 22.93 5.89 26.30
C PRO A 286 24.06 6.44 25.43
N ASN A 287 24.31 5.79 24.29
CA ASN A 287 25.32 6.23 23.33
C ASN A 287 24.86 7.47 22.55
N ASP A 288 23.55 7.61 22.34
CA ASP A 288 22.94 8.75 21.65
C ASP A 288 21.51 9.04 22.14
N ASP A 289 20.93 10.13 21.64
CA ASP A 289 19.57 10.55 21.96
C ASP A 289 18.50 9.56 21.44
N GLU A 290 18.78 8.80 20.37
CA GLU A 290 17.84 7.83 19.81
C GLU A 290 17.70 6.60 20.71
N GLU A 291 18.82 6.11 21.24
CA GLU A 291 18.87 4.99 22.17
C GLU A 291 18.17 5.35 23.50
N PHE A 292 18.42 6.56 24.02
CA PHE A 292 17.69 7.05 25.19
C PHE A 292 16.17 7.13 24.93
N ALA A 293 15.78 7.67 23.77
CA ALA A 293 14.38 7.75 23.36
C ALA A 293 13.74 6.36 23.20
N GLU A 294 14.50 5.37 22.73
CA GLU A 294 14.04 3.99 22.61
C GLU A 294 13.82 3.33 23.98
N TRP A 295 14.77 3.48 24.90
CA TRP A 295 14.65 2.91 26.25
C TRP A 295 13.46 3.52 26.99
N THR A 296 13.34 4.85 26.97
CA THR A 296 12.21 5.55 27.59
C THR A 296 10.88 5.16 26.97
N ALA A 297 10.77 5.12 25.63
CA ALA A 297 9.56 4.69 24.95
C ALA A 297 9.20 3.23 25.26
N THR A 298 10.19 2.35 25.40
CA THR A 298 9.97 0.94 25.72
C THR A 298 9.51 0.74 27.16
N PHE A 299 10.10 1.47 28.10
CA PHE A 299 9.70 1.46 29.51
C PHE A 299 8.28 1.98 29.72
N LEU A 300 7.93 3.13 29.10
CA LEU A 300 6.62 3.77 29.23
C LEU A 300 5.50 3.01 28.49
N LYS A 301 5.84 2.06 27.63
CA LYS A 301 4.85 1.32 26.86
C LYS A 301 4.05 0.38 27.77
N LYS A 302 2.71 0.50 27.71
CA LYS A 302 1.81 -0.41 28.43
C LYS A 302 2.05 -1.86 27.99
N ILE A 303 2.38 -2.71 28.96
CA ILE A 303 2.58 -4.15 28.76
C ILE A 303 1.25 -4.77 28.34
N SER A 304 1.31 -5.67 27.34
CA SER A 304 0.14 -6.42 26.92
C SER A 304 0.08 -7.71 27.71
N ASN A 305 -0.81 -7.78 28.70
CA ASN A 305 -0.95 -8.97 29.55
C ASN A 305 -1.71 -10.12 28.85
N LEU A 306 -2.12 -9.93 27.60
CA LEU A 306 -2.94 -10.88 26.87
C LEU A 306 -2.11 -11.64 25.82
N PRO A 307 -2.00 -12.97 25.94
CA PRO A 307 -1.29 -13.78 24.95
C PRO A 307 -1.99 -13.71 23.59
N TYR A 308 -1.29 -14.18 22.55
CA TYR A 308 -1.92 -14.39 21.25
C TYR A 308 -2.89 -15.58 21.31
N PRO A 309 -4.06 -15.46 20.67
CA PRO A 309 -5.05 -16.51 20.67
C PRO A 309 -4.54 -17.75 19.91
N ILE A 310 -4.96 -18.92 20.37
CA ILE A 310 -4.84 -20.18 19.62
C ILE A 310 -6.17 -20.53 18.98
N ASN A 311 -6.11 -21.23 17.84
CA ASN A 311 -7.29 -21.84 17.25
C ASN A 311 -7.56 -23.16 17.97
N TYR A 312 -8.46 -23.12 18.95
CA TYR A 312 -8.86 -24.32 19.70
C TYR A 312 -10.00 -25.04 18.96
N LEU A 313 -9.82 -26.34 18.69
CA LEU A 313 -10.79 -27.16 17.96
C LEU A 313 -11.47 -28.24 18.84
N TYR A 314 -11.11 -28.35 20.13
CA TYR A 314 -11.69 -29.35 21.02
C TYR A 314 -12.98 -28.84 21.68
N GLY A 315 -13.95 -29.75 21.86
CA GLY A 315 -15.32 -29.45 22.32
C GLY A 315 -15.48 -29.09 23.79
N ASP A 316 -14.39 -29.08 24.57
CA ASP A 316 -14.41 -28.79 26.01
C ASP A 316 -14.49 -27.29 26.35
N LEU A 317 -14.31 -26.43 25.34
CA LEU A 317 -14.38 -24.97 25.48
C LEU A 317 -15.49 -24.41 24.62
N THR A 318 -16.39 -23.66 25.24
CA THR A 318 -17.51 -23.00 24.57
C THR A 318 -17.46 -21.49 24.82
N TRP A 319 -17.66 -20.74 23.73
CA TRP A 319 -17.78 -19.30 23.77
C TRP A 319 -19.24 -18.93 24.03
N TYR A 320 -19.49 -18.17 25.10
CA TYR A 320 -20.80 -17.58 25.35
C TYR A 320 -20.76 -16.08 25.11
N LYS A 321 -21.79 -15.58 24.43
CA LYS A 321 -22.02 -14.15 24.26
C LYS A 321 -22.48 -13.60 25.60
N ASN A 322 -21.93 -12.47 26.02
CA ASN A 322 -22.44 -11.77 27.18
C ASN A 322 -23.89 -11.33 26.90
N GLU A 323 -24.86 -11.83 27.68
CA GLU A 323 -26.19 -11.24 27.73
C GLU A 323 -26.03 -9.88 28.40
N LYS A 324 -26.14 -8.82 27.60
CA LYS A 324 -26.18 -7.46 28.11
C LYS A 324 -27.60 -7.10 28.49
#